data_AF-A0A1W9U3A3-F1
#
_entry.id   AF-A0A1W9U3A3-F1
#
_cell.length_a   1.000
_cell.length_b   1.000
_cell.length_c   1.000
_cell.angle_alpha   90.00
_cell.angle_beta   90.00
_cell.angle_gamma   90.00
#
_symmetry.space_group_name_H-M   'P 1'
#
loop_
_entity.id
_entity.type
_entity.pdbx_description
1 polymer ?
#
loop_
_entity_poly.entity_id
_entity_poly.type
_entity_poly.pdbx_seq_one_letter_code
_entity_poly.pdbx_strand_id
1 'polypeptide(L)'
;MRMGSAGPTTSYRMDPYSPKLIQLGLKGMIGKGNRSQTVIEAMRKFKAVYFGATGGAGALIAKRIKKAEIVAYPDLGPEAIRVLEVEDFPVTVVNDTKGNDLYQEGIKRYAKE
;
A
#
# COMPACT_ATOMS: atom_id res chain seq x y z
N MET A 1 21.61 -9.15 -0.05
CA MET A 1 20.87 -9.73 1.11
C MET A 1 19.47 -10.08 0.65
N ARG A 2 19.00 -11.32 0.83
CA ARG A 2 17.60 -11.68 0.50
C ARG A 2 16.69 -11.18 1.61
N MET A 3 15.58 -10.55 1.24
CA MET A 3 14.59 -10.09 2.22
C MET A 3 13.90 -11.31 2.83
N GLY A 4 13.64 -11.26 4.14
CA GLY A 4 12.75 -12.22 4.80
C GLY A 4 11.30 -12.04 4.36
N SER A 5 10.34 -12.46 5.19
CA SER A 5 8.92 -12.22 4.90
C SER A 5 8.63 -10.72 4.76
N ALA A 6 7.99 -10.32 3.66
CA ALA A 6 7.69 -8.93 3.32
C ALA A 6 6.18 -8.71 3.14
N GLY A 7 5.41 -9.08 4.17
CA GLY A 7 3.95 -8.90 4.16
C GLY A 7 3.53 -7.44 4.33
N PRO A 8 2.36 -7.04 3.80
CA PRO A 8 1.86 -5.68 3.99
C PRO A 8 1.42 -5.43 5.43
N THR A 9 1.54 -4.17 5.84
CA THR A 9 1.00 -3.68 7.12
C THR A 9 -0.38 -3.04 6.92
N THR A 10 -1.12 -2.86 8.02
CA THR A 10 -2.46 -2.27 7.96
C THR A 10 -2.39 -0.77 7.67
N SER A 11 -2.98 -0.36 6.55
CA SER A 11 -2.77 0.97 5.97
C SER A 11 -3.42 2.13 6.73
N TYR A 12 -4.52 1.90 7.46
CA TYR A 12 -5.21 2.98 8.17
C TYR A 12 -4.30 3.70 9.19
N ARG A 13 -3.26 3.02 9.72
CA ARG A 13 -2.29 3.64 10.63
C ARG A 13 -1.49 4.76 9.99
N MET A 14 -1.43 4.80 8.66
CA MET A 14 -0.74 5.84 7.89
C MET A 14 -1.69 6.91 7.35
N ASP A 15 -3.01 6.81 7.58
CA ASP A 15 -4.00 7.77 7.07
C ASP A 15 -3.80 9.21 7.57
N PRO A 16 -3.36 9.48 8.82
CA PRO A 16 -3.07 10.86 9.25
C PRO A 16 -1.97 11.54 8.42
N TYR A 17 -1.02 10.78 7.88
CA TYR A 17 0.14 11.31 7.16
C TYR A 17 -0.07 11.31 5.64
N SER A 18 -0.85 10.36 5.14
CA SER A 18 -0.97 10.09 3.70
C SER A 18 -1.46 11.28 2.87
N PRO A 19 -2.46 12.09 3.27
CA PRO A 19 -2.90 13.24 2.48
C PRO A 19 -1.78 14.24 2.22
N LYS A 20 -0.94 14.50 3.23
CA LYS A 20 0.20 15.40 3.10
C LYS A 20 1.28 14.81 2.19
N LEU A 21 1.61 13.54 2.36
CA LEU A 21 2.59 12.86 1.51
C LEU A 21 2.14 12.82 0.03
N ILE A 22 0.86 12.56 -0.21
CA ILE A 22 0.25 12.58 -1.55
C ILE A 22 0.37 13.97 -2.18
N GLN A 23 0.05 15.03 -1.42
CA GLN A 23 0.23 16.41 -1.86
C GLN A 23 1.69 16.72 -2.22
N LEU A 24 2.65 16.18 -1.46
CA LEU A 24 4.09 16.38 -1.67
C LEU A 24 4.67 15.52 -2.80
N GLY A 25 3.90 14.60 -3.39
CA GLY A 25 4.32 13.83 -4.57
C GLY A 25 4.16 12.31 -4.46
N LEU A 26 3.69 11.76 -3.34
CA LEU A 26 3.42 10.32 -3.24
C LEU A 26 2.28 9.92 -4.20
N LYS A 27 2.58 9.05 -5.18
CA LYS A 27 1.63 8.62 -6.21
C LYS A 27 1.07 7.21 -6.04
N GLY A 28 1.74 6.35 -5.30
CA GLY A 28 1.35 4.97 -5.10
C GLY A 28 1.56 4.55 -3.65
N MET A 29 0.66 3.74 -3.13
CA MET A 29 0.76 3.14 -1.80
C MET A 29 0.39 1.66 -1.89
N ILE A 30 1.12 0.81 -1.18
CA ILE A 30 0.83 -0.63 -1.09
C ILE A 30 0.62 -0.99 0.38
N GLY A 31 -0.45 -1.72 0.70
CA GLY A 31 -0.72 -2.17 2.05
C GLY A 31 -1.91 -3.13 2.14
N LYS A 32 -2.49 -3.27 3.34
CA LYS A 32 -3.74 -4.04 3.53
C LYS A 32 -4.79 -3.25 4.31
N GLY A 33 -6.06 -3.59 4.07
CA GLY A 33 -7.20 -2.93 4.70
C GLY A 33 -7.61 -1.66 3.97
N ASN A 34 -8.76 -1.12 4.40
CA ASN A 34 -9.38 0.08 3.85
C ASN A 34 -8.58 1.36 4.21
N ARG A 35 -8.86 2.42 3.46
CA ARG A 35 -8.34 3.77 3.68
C ARG A 35 -9.47 4.69 4.12
N SER A 36 -9.15 5.75 4.85
CA SER A 36 -10.11 6.80 5.19
C SER A 36 -10.56 7.59 3.96
N GLN A 37 -11.75 8.19 4.06
CA GLN A 37 -12.29 9.06 3.03
C GLN A 37 -11.36 10.25 2.72
N THR A 38 -10.69 10.81 3.73
CA THR A 38 -9.72 11.90 3.56
C THR A 38 -8.54 11.51 2.68
N VAL A 39 -8.08 10.25 2.74
CA VAL A 39 -7.03 9.74 1.86
C VAL A 39 -7.56 9.53 0.46
N ILE A 40 -8.77 8.98 0.31
CA ILE A 40 -9.41 8.78 -1.01
C ILE A 40 -9.59 10.11 -1.75
N GLU A 41 -10.02 11.16 -1.04
CA GLU A 41 -10.15 12.50 -1.60
C GLU A 41 -8.80 13.10 -2.02
N ALA A 42 -7.76 12.92 -1.20
CA ALA A 42 -6.41 13.33 -1.56
C ALA A 42 -5.91 12.58 -2.81
N MET A 43 -6.12 11.27 -2.88
CA MET A 43 -5.78 10.45 -4.05
C MET A 43 -6.49 10.94 -5.32
N ARG A 44 -7.79 11.27 -5.23
CA ARG A 44 -8.57 11.82 -6.34
C ARG A 44 -8.04 13.19 -6.80
N LYS A 45 -7.72 14.06 -5.84
CA LYS A 45 -7.22 15.43 -6.10
C LYS A 45 -5.83 15.45 -6.71
N PHE A 46 -4.91 14.66 -6.16
CA PHE A 46 -3.49 14.70 -6.53
C PHE A 46 -3.05 13.52 -7.42
N LYS A 47 -4.01 12.71 -7.90
CA LYS A 47 -3.79 11.57 -8.80
C LYS A 47 -2.81 10.54 -8.23
N ALA A 48 -3.21 9.94 -7.11
CA ALA A 48 -2.52 8.80 -6.51
C ALA A 48 -3.42 7.55 -6.46
N VAL A 49 -2.82 6.38 -6.30
CA VAL A 49 -3.48 5.07 -6.32
C VAL A 49 -3.10 4.28 -5.07
N TYR A 50 -4.04 3.53 -4.52
CA TYR A 50 -3.77 2.57 -3.45
C TYR A 50 -3.96 1.13 -3.95
N PHE A 51 -2.95 0.33 -3.66
CA PHE A 51 -2.85 -1.07 -4.03
C PHE A 51 -3.01 -1.95 -2.77
N GLY A 52 -3.96 -2.86 -2.81
CA GLY A 52 -4.12 -3.91 -1.81
C GLY A 52 -3.17 -5.07 -2.12
N ALA A 53 -2.31 -5.42 -1.16
CA ALA A 53 -1.53 -6.65 -1.18
C ALA A 53 -2.18 -7.70 -0.26
N THR A 54 -2.08 -8.97 -0.65
CA THR A 54 -2.69 -10.08 0.10
C THR A 54 -2.00 -10.26 1.46
N GLY A 55 -2.74 -10.03 2.54
CA GLY A 55 -2.27 -10.26 3.91
C GLY A 55 -1.96 -11.74 4.16
N GLY A 56 -0.93 -12.03 4.95
CA GLY A 56 -0.51 -13.40 5.28
C GLY A 56 0.39 -14.07 4.25
N ALA A 57 0.48 -13.54 3.02
CA ALA A 57 1.33 -14.10 1.95
C ALA A 57 2.77 -13.56 1.96
N GLY A 58 3.29 -13.09 3.10
CA GLY A 58 4.56 -12.34 3.17
C GLY A 58 5.78 -13.10 2.65
N ALA A 59 5.85 -14.42 2.86
CA ALA A 59 6.92 -15.26 2.34
C ALA A 59 6.87 -15.41 0.80
N LEU A 60 5.66 -15.41 0.21
CA LEU A 60 5.49 -15.47 -1.25
C LEU A 60 5.79 -14.12 -1.89
N ILE A 61 5.33 -13.03 -1.27
CA ILE A 61 5.61 -11.66 -1.70
C ILE A 61 7.11 -11.38 -1.70
N ALA A 62 7.83 -11.85 -0.67
CA ALA A 62 9.28 -11.71 -0.57
C ALA A 62 10.04 -12.32 -1.77
N LYS A 63 9.51 -13.38 -2.40
CA LYS A 63 10.12 -13.99 -3.60
C LYS A 63 10.11 -13.06 -4.82
N ARG A 64 9.25 -12.03 -4.81
CA ARG A 64 9.12 -11.02 -5.87
C ARG A 64 10.06 -9.83 -5.64
N ILE A 65 10.78 -9.77 -4.52
CA ILE A 65 11.75 -8.73 -4.21
C ILE A 65 13.14 -9.19 -4.65
N LYS A 66 13.74 -8.47 -5.60
CA LYS A 66 15.07 -8.76 -6.18
C LYS A 66 16.19 -8.10 -5.39
N LYS A 67 15.96 -6.87 -4.94
CA LYS A 67 16.92 -6.09 -4.15
C LYS A 67 16.20 -5.33 -3.03
N ALA A 68 16.85 -5.21 -1.88
CA ALA A 68 16.39 -4.40 -0.76
C ALA A 68 17.60 -3.66 -0.16
N GLU A 69 17.52 -2.34 -0.10
CA GLU A 69 18.61 -1.46 0.37
C GLU A 69 18.05 -0.46 1.38
N ILE A 70 18.68 -0.34 2.55
CA ILE A 70 18.30 0.64 3.57
C ILE A 70 18.82 2.01 3.13
N VAL A 71 17.94 3.01 3.10
CA VAL A 71 18.28 4.38 2.68
C VAL A 71 18.11 5.42 3.78
N ALA A 72 17.38 5.09 4.85
CA ALA A 72 17.28 5.95 6.03
C ALA A 72 16.91 5.15 7.30
N TYR A 73 17.32 5.68 8.45
CA TYR A 73 16.99 5.18 9.79
C TYR A 73 17.34 3.70 10.03
N PRO A 74 18.61 3.29 9.81
CA PRO A 74 19.02 1.88 9.94
C PRO A 74 18.83 1.31 11.35
N ASP A 75 18.85 2.17 12.36
CA ASP A 75 18.59 1.88 13.78
C ASP A 75 17.16 1.39 14.05
N LEU A 76 16.19 1.73 13.20
CA LEU A 76 14.79 1.28 13.32
C LEU A 76 14.57 -0.17 12.87
N GLY A 77 15.63 -0.88 12.46
CA GLY A 77 15.56 -2.30 12.12
C GLY A 77 14.50 -2.57 11.04
N PRO A 78 13.49 -3.44 11.28
CA PRO A 78 12.42 -3.72 10.32
C PRO A 78 11.67 -2.47 9.81
N GLU A 79 11.61 -1.37 10.57
CA GLU A 79 10.90 -0.14 10.18
C GLU A 79 11.75 0.85 9.37
N ALA A 80 13.04 0.55 9.16
CA ALA A 80 13.92 1.39 8.35
C ALA A 80 13.37 1.61 6.92
N ILE A 81 13.62 2.79 6.35
CA ILE A 81 13.18 3.09 4.98
C ILE A 81 14.07 2.33 4.01
N ARG A 82 13.45 1.59 3.10
CA ARG A 82 14.13 0.75 2.11
C ARG A 82 13.71 1.10 0.70
N VAL A 83 14.68 1.09 -0.20
CA VAL A 83 14.42 0.98 -1.64
C VAL A 83 14.35 -0.49 -1.99
N LEU A 84 13.24 -0.89 -2.58
CA LEU A 84 12.98 -2.25 -3.02
C LEU A 84 12.91 -2.30 -4.55
N GLU A 85 13.63 -3.24 -5.14
CA GLU A 85 13.48 -3.61 -6.55
C GLU A 85 12.61 -4.87 -6.61
N VAL A 86 11.52 -4.82 -7.36
CA VAL A 86 10.52 -5.90 -7.41
C VAL A 86 10.18 -6.27 -8.85
N GLU A 87 9.85 -7.54 -9.07
CA GLU A 87 9.42 -8.09 -10.37
C GLU A 87 8.15 -8.91 -10.16
N ASP A 88 7.14 -8.72 -11.01
CA ASP A 88 5.82 -9.38 -10.91
C ASP A 88 5.19 -9.30 -9.50
N PHE A 89 5.21 -8.10 -8.91
CA PHE A 89 4.73 -7.88 -7.56
C PHE A 89 3.18 -7.93 -7.51
N PRO A 90 2.57 -8.92 -6.81
CA PRO A 90 1.13 -9.17 -6.92
C PRO A 90 0.35 -8.19 -6.05
N VAL A 91 -0.36 -7.27 -6.69
CA VAL A 91 -1.23 -6.29 -6.04
C VAL A 91 -2.49 -6.02 -6.85
N THR A 92 -3.54 -5.58 -6.16
CA THR A 92 -4.81 -5.19 -6.76
C THR A 92 -5.04 -3.69 -6.55
N VAL A 93 -5.50 -2.98 -7.58
CA VAL A 93 -5.97 -1.58 -7.41
C VAL A 93 -7.23 -1.60 -6.55
N VAL A 94 -7.13 -1.02 -5.35
CA VAL A 94 -8.25 -0.94 -4.40
C VAL A 94 -8.90 0.44 -4.47
N ASN A 95 -8.10 1.51 -4.47
CA ASN A 95 -8.60 2.86 -4.68
C ASN A 95 -7.92 3.48 -5.90
N ASP A 96 -8.73 3.97 -6.84
CA ASP A 96 -8.24 4.61 -8.06
C ASP A 96 -8.19 6.14 -7.95
N THR A 97 -7.75 6.79 -9.04
CA THR A 97 -7.64 8.26 -9.11
C THR A 97 -8.97 8.99 -9.31
N LYS A 98 -10.08 8.26 -9.40
CA LYS A 98 -11.44 8.78 -9.60
C LYS A 98 -12.24 8.81 -8.28
N GLY A 99 -11.71 8.17 -7.24
CA GLY A 99 -12.34 8.06 -5.93
C GLY A 99 -13.15 6.77 -5.76
N ASN A 100 -12.97 5.80 -6.65
CA ASN A 100 -13.57 4.47 -6.52
C ASN A 100 -12.88 3.70 -5.39
N ASP A 101 -13.64 2.81 -4.74
CA ASP A 101 -13.17 1.98 -3.63
C ASP A 101 -13.71 0.57 -3.77
N LEU A 102 -12.82 -0.37 -4.07
CA LEU A 102 -13.16 -1.77 -4.31
C LEU A 102 -13.74 -2.46 -3.07
N TYR A 103 -13.36 -2.06 -1.85
CA TYR A 103 -13.93 -2.62 -0.63
C TYR A 103 -15.39 -2.19 -0.47
N GLN A 104 -15.71 -0.94 -0.79
CA GLN A 104 -17.09 -0.44 -0.74
C GLN A 104 -17.95 -1.03 -1.87
N GLU A 105 -17.41 -1.07 -3.10
CA GLU A 105 -18.09 -1.64 -4.26
C GLU A 105 -18.36 -3.14 -4.09
N GLY A 106 -17.39 -3.88 -3.55
CA GLY A 106 -17.54 -5.30 -3.27
C GLY A 106 -18.69 -5.57 -2.29
N ILE A 107 -18.75 -4.82 -1.18
CA ILE A 107 -19.86 -4.95 -0.22
C ILE A 107 -21.20 -4.66 -0.90
N LYS A 108 -21.31 -3.54 -1.63
CA LYS A 108 -22.55 -3.16 -2.33
C LYS A 108 -23.01 -4.21 -3.34
N ARG A 109 -22.08 -4.85 -4.02
CA ARG A 109 -22.38 -5.83 -5.08
C ARG A 109 -22.80 -7.20 -4.55
N TYR A 110 -22.26 -7.60 -3.40
CA TYR A 110 -22.39 -8.98 -2.89
C TYR A 110 -23.08 -9.09 -1.54
N ALA A 111 -23.47 -7.98 -0.90
CA ALA A 111 -24.38 -8.02 0.23
C ALA A 111 -25.70 -8.65 -0.23
N LYS A 112 -26.02 -9.83 0.31
CA LYS A 112 -27.36 -10.41 0.21
C LYS A 112 -28.25 -9.69 1.22
N GLU A 113 -29.49 -9.38 0.83
CA GLU A 113 -30.55 -8.92 1.73
C GLU A 113 -30.77 -9.90 2.89
#